data_AF-A0A3D1P8L7-F1
#
_entry.id   AF-A0A3D1P8L7-F1
#
_cell.length_a   1.000
_cell.length_b   1.000
_cell.length_c   1.000
_cell.angle_alpha   90.00
_cell.angle_beta   90.00
_cell.angle_gamma   90.00
#
_symmetry.space_group_name_H-M   'P 1'
#
loop_
_entity.id
_entity.type
_entity.pdbx_description
1 polymer ?
#
loop_
_entity_poly.entity_id
_entity_poly.type
_entity_poly.pdbx_seq_one_letter_code
_entity_poly.pdbx_strand_id
1 'polypeptide(L)'
;MSHSRCQSRQFEQLRALFTTSFIYSVALLLSAANPGAALPVSSAATSNSPTQNQLDAATKAKVLQAYAKIPLSFEANQGQIDKQVKFLTRGNGYSVFLTPTEAVLSLRHT
;
A
#
# COMPACT_ATOMS: atom_id res chain seq x y z
N MET A 1 35.30 11.83 -26.23
CA MET A 1 35.22 11.16 -24.91
C MET A 1 35.15 12.16 -23.73
N SER A 2 34.35 13.24 -23.83
CA SER A 2 34.18 14.23 -22.73
C SER A 2 32.76 14.28 -22.16
N HIS A 3 31.74 13.86 -22.92
CA HIS A 3 30.34 13.90 -22.48
C HIS A 3 29.99 12.89 -21.37
N SER A 4 30.59 11.70 -21.35
CA SER A 4 30.24 10.62 -20.41
C SER A 4 30.67 10.91 -18.95
N ARG A 5 31.63 11.81 -18.75
CA ARG A 5 32.12 12.19 -17.41
C ARG A 5 31.23 13.22 -16.69
N CYS A 6 30.45 13.99 -17.45
CA CYS A 6 29.45 14.92 -16.89
C CYS A 6 28.21 14.15 -16.38
N GLN A 7 27.76 13.16 -17.16
CA GLN A 7 26.56 12.38 -16.87
C GLN A 7 26.72 11.43 -15.67
N SER A 8 27.90 10.84 -15.49
CA SER A 8 28.20 9.95 -14.36
C SER A 8 28.25 10.71 -13.02
N ARG A 9 28.84 11.91 -12.99
CA ARG A 9 28.90 12.73 -11.78
C ARG A 9 27.52 13.24 -11.32
N GLN A 10 26.59 13.50 -12.26
CA GLN A 10 25.23 13.88 -11.90
C GLN A 10 24.41 12.73 -11.32
N PHE A 11 24.64 11.49 -11.79
CA PHE A 11 23.93 10.32 -11.29
C PHE A 11 24.40 9.93 -9.87
N GLU A 12 25.71 10.06 -9.58
CA GLU A 12 26.29 9.88 -8.24
C GLU A 12 25.73 10.90 -7.23
N GLN A 13 25.69 12.18 -7.60
CA GLN A 13 25.15 13.26 -6.76
C GLN A 13 23.67 13.04 -6.43
N LEU A 14 22.88 12.60 -7.41
CA LEU A 14 21.45 12.32 -7.22
C LEU A 14 21.22 11.11 -6.31
N ARG A 15 22.02 10.04 -6.45
CA ARG A 15 21.95 8.86 -5.57
C ARG A 15 22.38 9.17 -4.13
N ALA A 16 23.42 9.99 -3.94
CA ALA A 16 23.88 10.42 -2.63
C ALA A 16 22.77 11.18 -1.85
N LEU A 17 22.03 12.08 -2.52
CA LEU A 17 20.92 12.83 -1.92
C LEU A 17 19.75 11.93 -1.50
N PHE A 18 19.43 10.88 -2.28
CA PHE A 18 18.36 9.95 -1.91
C PHE A 18 18.76 9.02 -0.76
N THR A 19 20.02 8.56 -0.70
CA THR A 19 20.48 7.66 0.38
C THR A 19 20.55 8.37 1.73
N THR A 20 20.99 9.63 1.79
CA THR A 20 21.09 10.36 3.06
C THR A 20 19.72 10.77 3.58
N SER A 21 18.78 11.15 2.71
CA SER A 21 17.39 11.44 3.08
C SER A 21 16.66 10.19 3.62
N PHE A 22 16.91 9.02 3.02
CA PHE A 22 16.34 7.75 3.50
C PHE A 22 16.94 7.29 4.85
N ILE A 23 18.24 7.49 5.07
CA ILE A 23 18.86 7.21 6.37
C ILE A 23 18.32 8.15 7.45
N TYR A 24 18.12 9.43 7.15
CA TYR A 24 17.58 10.41 8.10
C TYR A 24 16.12 10.14 8.49
N SER A 25 15.30 9.63 7.57
CA SER A 25 13.89 9.30 7.87
C SER A 25 13.73 8.02 8.70
N VAL A 26 14.59 7.01 8.48
CA VAL A 26 14.60 5.78 9.30
C VAL A 26 15.09 6.05 10.72
N ALA A 27 16.07 6.95 10.90
CA ALA A 27 16.59 7.31 12.22
C ALA A 27 15.58 8.07 13.10
N LEU A 28 14.60 8.77 12.51
CA LEU A 28 13.58 9.53 13.25
C LEU A 28 12.47 8.65 13.86
N LEU A 29 12.37 7.36 13.49
CA LEU A 29 11.26 6.49 13.91
C LEU A 29 11.53 5.63 15.16
N LEU A 30 12.70 5.76 15.82
CA LEU A 30 13.14 4.82 16.86
C LEU A 30 13.24 5.39 18.30
N SER A 31 12.41 6.36 18.69
CA SER A 31 12.36 6.81 20.09
C SER A 31 10.96 7.16 20.58
N ALA A 32 10.30 6.18 21.23
CA ALA A 32 9.87 6.27 22.62
C ALA A 32 8.93 5.10 22.94
N ALA A 33 9.49 4.05 23.54
CA ALA A 33 8.73 3.04 24.27
C ALA A 33 8.51 3.55 25.70
N ASN A 34 7.29 3.41 26.23
CA ASN A 34 7.06 3.51 27.67
C ASN A 34 6.03 2.43 28.10
N PRO A 35 6.36 1.54 29.06
CA PRO A 35 5.43 0.55 29.59
C PRO A 35 4.67 1.16 30.76
N GLY A 36 3.34 1.23 30.66
CA GLY A 36 2.47 1.70 31.73
C GLY A 36 1.35 0.70 31.99
N ALA A 37 1.52 -0.13 33.02
CA ALA A 37 0.55 -1.12 33.47
C ALA A 37 -0.61 -0.48 34.24
N ALA A 38 -1.85 -0.88 33.92
CA ALA A 38 -2.99 -0.82 34.83
C ALA A 38 -4.05 -1.84 34.38
N LEU A 39 -4.33 -2.83 35.23
CA LEU A 39 -5.48 -3.73 35.10
C LEU A 39 -6.71 -3.10 35.76
N PRO A 40 -7.90 -3.30 35.19
CA PRO A 40 -9.05 -3.56 36.05
C PRO A 40 -9.90 -4.77 35.62
N VAL A 41 -10.53 -5.33 36.64
CA VAL A 41 -11.19 -6.63 36.77
C VAL A 41 -12.47 -6.76 35.95
N SER A 42 -12.70 -8.00 35.49
CA SER A 42 -13.85 -8.49 34.73
C SER A 42 -15.17 -8.41 35.50
N SER A 43 -16.19 -7.80 34.89
CA SER A 43 -17.59 -7.99 35.29
C SER A 43 -18.35 -8.65 34.16
N ALA A 44 -18.75 -9.90 34.40
CA ALA A 44 -19.58 -10.70 33.50
C ALA A 44 -21.03 -10.22 33.56
N ALA A 45 -21.63 -9.96 32.38
CA ALA A 45 -23.07 -9.91 32.21
C ALA A 45 -23.46 -10.51 30.85
N THR A 46 -23.95 -11.75 30.95
CA THR A 46 -25.04 -12.38 30.23
C THR A 46 -25.16 -12.24 28.70
N SER A 47 -25.09 -13.42 28.10
CA SER A 47 -25.29 -13.83 26.71
C SER A 47 -26.67 -13.54 26.13
N ASN A 48 -26.69 -12.71 25.08
CA ASN A 48 -27.50 -12.92 23.87
C ASN A 48 -26.57 -12.60 22.70
N SER A 49 -26.34 -13.54 21.78
CA SER A 49 -25.38 -13.38 20.66
C SER A 49 -26.06 -12.88 19.38
N PRO A 50 -25.99 -11.57 19.07
CA PRO A 50 -25.97 -11.05 17.69
C PRO A 50 -24.53 -10.92 17.16
N THR A 51 -23.55 -11.38 17.95
CA THR A 51 -22.14 -11.05 17.84
C THR A 51 -21.48 -11.54 16.56
N GLN A 52 -21.96 -12.62 15.95
CA GLN A 52 -21.38 -13.15 14.71
C GLN A 52 -21.65 -12.21 13.52
N ASN A 53 -22.90 -11.76 13.36
CA ASN A 53 -23.28 -10.89 12.23
C ASN A 53 -22.70 -9.46 12.36
N GLN A 54 -22.47 -8.99 13.59
CA GLN A 54 -21.86 -7.69 13.85
C GLN A 54 -20.34 -7.70 13.64
N LEU A 55 -19.65 -8.80 13.98
CA LEU A 55 -18.23 -9.00 13.66
C LEU A 55 -18.01 -9.06 12.14
N ASP A 56 -18.90 -9.72 11.41
CA ASP A 56 -18.85 -9.78 9.95
C ASP A 56 -19.08 -8.41 9.30
N ALA A 57 -20.05 -7.63 9.79
CA ALA A 57 -20.31 -6.27 9.31
C ALA A 57 -19.13 -5.32 9.59
N ALA A 58 -18.56 -5.37 10.79
CA ALA A 58 -17.39 -4.56 11.15
C ALA A 58 -16.15 -4.95 10.32
N THR A 59 -15.97 -6.25 10.06
CA THR A 59 -14.87 -6.75 9.21
C THR A 59 -15.04 -6.30 7.77
N LYS A 60 -16.25 -6.43 7.19
CA LYS A 60 -16.58 -5.92 5.85
C LYS A 60 -16.36 -4.41 5.75
N ALA A 61 -16.81 -3.64 6.74
CA ALA A 61 -16.61 -2.19 6.77
C ALA A 61 -15.13 -1.82 6.83
N LYS A 62 -14.32 -2.53 7.63
CA LYS A 62 -12.85 -2.33 7.66
C LYS A 62 -12.21 -2.65 6.31
N VAL A 63 -12.62 -3.74 5.65
CA VAL A 63 -12.13 -4.12 4.32
C VAL A 63 -12.50 -3.07 3.28
N LEU A 64 -13.76 -2.60 3.25
CA LEU A 64 -14.21 -1.54 2.34
C LEU A 64 -13.46 -0.22 2.59
N GLN A 65 -13.24 0.14 3.85
CA GLN A 65 -12.53 1.36 4.20
C GLN A 65 -11.03 1.27 3.85
N ALA A 66 -10.43 0.08 3.97
CA ALA A 66 -9.07 -0.16 3.49
C ALA A 66 -8.99 -0.11 1.96
N TYR A 67 -9.96 -0.72 1.27
CA TYR A 67 -10.04 -0.70 -0.20
C TYR A 67 -10.22 0.72 -0.76
N ALA A 68 -11.05 1.54 -0.12
CA ALA A 68 -11.27 2.94 -0.50
C ALA A 68 -10.03 3.83 -0.32
N LYS A 69 -9.07 3.40 0.51
CA LYS A 69 -7.81 4.13 0.76
C LYS A 69 -6.69 3.74 -0.20
N ILE A 70 -6.90 2.74 -1.07
CA ILE A 70 -5.93 2.38 -2.09
C ILE A 70 -6.02 3.44 -3.19
N PRO A 71 -5.01 4.32 -3.39
CA PRO A 71 -5.02 5.27 -4.48
C PRO A 71 -4.91 4.49 -5.79
N LEU A 72 -6.03 4.33 -6.48
CA LEU A 72 -6.13 3.58 -7.72
C LEU A 72 -5.95 4.56 -8.88
N SER A 73 -4.72 4.62 -9.41
CA SER A 73 -4.42 5.40 -10.61
C SER A 73 -4.39 4.48 -11.82
N PHE A 74 -5.11 4.87 -12.87
CA PHE A 74 -5.12 4.15 -14.13
C PHE A 74 -4.10 4.77 -15.08
N GLU A 75 -3.27 3.91 -15.68
CA GLU A 75 -2.31 4.26 -16.72
C GLU A 75 -2.84 3.77 -18.07
N ALA A 76 -2.72 4.59 -19.11
CA ALA A 76 -3.04 4.15 -20.47
C ALA A 76 -2.05 3.07 -20.94
N ASN A 77 -2.58 2.03 -21.59
CA ASN A 77 -1.75 1.02 -22.22
C ASN A 77 -1.09 1.62 -23.49
N GLN A 78 0.23 1.76 -23.45
CA GLN A 78 1.08 2.24 -24.54
C GLN A 78 1.81 1.09 -25.24
N GLY A 79 1.32 -0.15 -25.06
CA GLY A 79 1.93 -1.36 -25.60
C GLY A 79 2.72 -2.17 -24.57
N GLN A 80 2.53 -1.92 -23.27
CA GLN A 80 3.19 -2.71 -22.23
C GLN A 80 2.57 -4.11 -22.09
N ILE A 81 1.29 -4.24 -22.42
CA ILE A 81 0.49 -5.47 -22.35
C ILE A 81 -0.44 -5.59 -23.58
N ASP A 82 -1.27 -6.64 -23.63
CA ASP A 82 -2.20 -6.90 -24.72
C ASP A 82 -3.01 -5.67 -25.15
N LYS A 83 -3.12 -5.45 -26.47
CA LYS A 83 -3.72 -4.24 -27.07
C LYS A 83 -5.21 -4.05 -26.74
N GLN A 84 -5.89 -5.10 -26.31
CA GLN A 84 -7.30 -5.06 -25.90
C GLN A 84 -7.47 -4.31 -24.58
N VAL A 85 -6.46 -4.32 -23.71
CA VAL A 85 -6.47 -3.54 -22.48
C VAL A 85 -6.20 -2.08 -22.81
N LYS A 86 -7.10 -1.18 -22.38
CA LYS A 86 -6.98 0.27 -22.60
C LYS A 86 -6.30 0.96 -21.42
N PHE A 87 -6.59 0.48 -20.22
CA PHE A 87 -6.05 1.03 -18.99
C PHE A 87 -5.61 -0.08 -18.05
N LEU A 88 -4.56 0.18 -17.28
CA LEU A 88 -4.06 -0.73 -16.26
C LEU A 88 -3.70 0.02 -14.98
N THR A 89 -3.74 -0.68 -13.85
CA THR A 89 -3.20 -0.19 -12.58
C THR A 89 -2.25 -1.23 -12.01
N ARG A 90 -1.12 -0.77 -11.47
CA ARG A 90 -0.15 -1.59 -10.77
C ARG A 90 -0.05 -1.13 -9.33
N GLY A 91 -0.32 -2.03 -8.40
CA GLY A 91 -0.09 -1.82 -6.98
C GLY A 91 0.70 -2.97 -6.39
N ASN A 92 1.21 -2.78 -5.18
CA ASN A 92 1.85 -3.86 -4.46
C ASN A 92 0.79 -4.92 -4.10
N GLY A 93 0.97 -6.16 -4.55
CA GLY A 93 0.03 -7.25 -4.27
C GLY A 93 -1.23 -7.30 -5.14
N TYR A 94 -1.42 -6.40 -6.10
CA TYR A 94 -2.57 -6.48 -7.02
C TYR A 94 -2.32 -5.83 -8.39
N SER A 95 -3.13 -6.17 -9.38
CA SER A 95 -3.15 -5.51 -10.69
C SER A 95 -4.59 -5.49 -11.23
N VAL A 96 -4.96 -4.41 -11.92
CA VAL A 96 -6.27 -4.28 -12.59
C VAL A 96 -6.05 -3.99 -14.07
N PHE A 97 -6.83 -4.67 -14.92
CA PHE A 97 -6.83 -4.47 -16.36
C PHE A 97 -8.24 -4.15 -16.83
N LEU A 98 -8.38 -3.07 -17.60
CA LEU A 98 -9.66 -2.63 -18.16
C LEU A 98 -9.65 -2.74 -19.67
N THR A 99 -10.57 -3.55 -20.20
CA THR A 99 -10.96 -3.52 -21.61
C THR A 99 -12.20 -2.62 -21.76
N PRO A 100 -12.69 -2.35 -22.98
CA PRO A 100 -13.92 -1.57 -23.14
C PRO A 100 -15.16 -2.17 -22.47
N THR A 101 -15.16 -3.49 -22.23
CA THR A 101 -16.34 -4.24 -21.76
C THR A 101 -16.11 -5.03 -20.48
N GLU A 102 -14.87 -5.17 -20.03
CA GLU A 102 -14.51 -6.04 -18.91
C GLU A 102 -13.48 -5.40 -17.98
N ALA A 103 -13.53 -5.79 -16.70
CA ALA A 103 -12.56 -5.44 -15.70
C ALA A 103 -12.03 -6.72 -15.05
N VAL A 104 -10.71 -6.91 -15.10
CA VAL A 104 -10.03 -8.07 -14.49
C VAL A 104 -9.17 -7.58 -13.33
N LEU A 105 -9.46 -8.06 -12.11
CA LEU A 105 -8.65 -7.84 -10.92
C LEU A 105 -7.85 -9.11 -10.62
N SER A 106 -6.53 -8.96 -10.50
CA SER A 106 -5.62 -10.01 -10.07
C SER A 106 -5.04 -9.67 -8.70
N LEU A 107 -5.25 -10.55 -7.73
CA LEU A 107 -4.70 -10.44 -6.38
C LEU A 107 -3.52 -11.41 -6.23
N ARG A 108 -2.44 -10.96 -5.60
CA ARG A 108 -1.24 -11.76 -5.35
C ARG A 108 -1.10 -11.91 -3.84
N HIS A 109 -1.15 -13.14 -3.36
CA HIS A 109 -0.75 -13.45 -2.00
C HIS A 109 0.76 -13.60 -1.99
N THR A 110 1.45 -12.68 -1.31
CA THR A 110 2.86 -12.83 -0.94
C THR A 110 2.99 -13.59 0.37
#